data_AF-A0A376UB20-F1
#
_entry.id   AF-A0A376UB20-F1
#
_cell.length_a   1.000
_cell.length_b   1.000
_cell.length_c   1.000
_cell.angle_alpha   90.00
_cell.angle_beta   90.00
_cell.angle_gamma   90.00
#
_symmetry.space_group_name_H-M   'P 1'
#
loop_
_entity.id
_entity.type
_entity.pdbx_description
1 polymer ?
#
loop_
_entity_poly.entity_id
_entity_poly.type
_entity_poly.pdbx_seq_one_letter_code
_entity_poly.pdbx_strand_id
1 'polypeptide(L)'
;MNQRVFEYLWLDTNLRKALENDQLVIHYQPKITWRGEVRSLEALVRWQSPERGLIPPLDFISYAEESGLIVPLGRWVILDVVRQVAKWRDKGINLRVAVNISARQLADQTIFTALKQVLQELNFEYCPIDVELTESCLIENDELALSVIQQFSQLGAQVHLDDFGTGYSSLSQLARFPIDAIKLDQVLFEIFTNNLSRSHWSGRSSLWPRH
;
A
#
# COMPACT_ATOMS: atom_id res chain seq x y z
N MET A 1 -10.77 -29.08 -9.11
CA MET A 1 -9.50 -29.41 -8.41
C MET A 1 -8.27 -29.16 -9.29
N ASN A 2 -8.28 -29.46 -10.59
CA ASN A 2 -7.13 -29.22 -11.49
C ASN A 2 -6.81 -27.73 -11.77
N GLN A 3 -7.81 -26.86 -11.87
CA GLN A 3 -7.59 -25.48 -12.34
C GLN A 3 -6.72 -24.63 -11.40
N ARG A 4 -6.88 -24.78 -10.07
CA ARG A 4 -6.03 -24.06 -9.09
C ARG A 4 -4.56 -24.51 -9.14
N VAL A 5 -4.32 -25.80 -9.37
CA VAL A 5 -2.96 -26.34 -9.49
C VAL A 5 -2.28 -25.84 -10.76
N PHE A 6 -2.99 -25.84 -11.89
CA PHE A 6 -2.49 -25.26 -13.14
C PHE A 6 -2.20 -23.76 -13.01
N GLU A 7 -3.08 -23.02 -12.33
CA GLU A 7 -2.90 -21.59 -12.10
C GLU A 7 -1.66 -21.32 -11.24
N TYR A 8 -1.49 -22.07 -10.15
CA TYR A 8 -0.33 -21.98 -9.27
C TYR A 8 0.98 -22.27 -10.02
N LEU A 9 1.03 -23.32 -10.85
CA LEU A 9 2.19 -23.66 -11.66
C LEU A 9 2.51 -22.59 -12.71
N TRP A 10 1.47 -22.02 -13.33
CA TRP A 10 1.62 -20.94 -14.29
C TRP A 10 2.18 -19.68 -13.60
N LEU A 11 1.67 -19.31 -12.43
CA LEU A 11 2.17 -18.19 -11.63
C LEU A 11 3.63 -18.41 -11.20
N ASP A 12 4.00 -19.59 -10.69
CA ASP A 12 5.38 -19.88 -10.29
C ASP A 12 6.37 -19.70 -11.44
N THR A 13 6.03 -20.26 -12.59
CA THR A 13 6.90 -20.24 -13.77
C THR A 13 7.02 -18.83 -14.34
N ASN A 14 5.92 -18.09 -14.41
CA ASN A 14 5.87 -16.85 -15.18
C ASN A 14 6.10 -15.61 -14.33
N LEU A 15 5.77 -15.59 -13.04
CA LEU A 15 6.03 -14.43 -12.18
C LEU A 15 7.53 -14.22 -11.94
N ARG A 16 8.31 -15.31 -11.82
CA ARG A 16 9.78 -15.23 -11.78
C ARG A 16 10.35 -14.61 -13.05
N LYS A 17 9.90 -15.10 -14.21
CA LYS A 17 10.27 -14.53 -15.51
C LYS A 17 9.84 -13.08 -15.65
N ALA A 18 8.70 -12.71 -15.08
CA ALA A 18 8.19 -11.34 -15.16
C ALA A 18 9.09 -10.33 -14.46
N LEU A 19 9.67 -10.73 -13.31
CA LEU A 19 10.66 -9.94 -12.57
C LEU A 19 11.97 -9.73 -13.36
N GLU A 20 12.33 -10.66 -14.24
CA GLU A 20 13.58 -10.62 -15.00
C GLU A 20 13.43 -9.99 -16.40
N ASN A 21 12.23 -10.04 -17.00
CA ASN A 21 12.00 -9.68 -18.40
C ASN A 21 11.17 -8.39 -18.58
N ASP A 22 11.25 -7.44 -17.65
CA ASP A 22 10.56 -6.14 -17.71
C ASP A 22 9.04 -6.24 -17.99
N GLN A 23 8.39 -7.27 -17.45
CA GLN A 23 6.95 -7.50 -17.64
C GLN A 23 6.10 -6.87 -16.54
N LEU A 24 6.74 -6.34 -15.49
CA LEU A 24 6.06 -5.64 -14.42
C LEU A 24 6.07 -4.14 -14.73
N VAL A 25 4.93 -3.50 -14.46
CA VAL A 25 4.76 -2.06 -14.63
C VAL A 25 4.09 -1.49 -13.40
N ILE A 26 4.34 -0.20 -13.13
CA ILE A 26 3.72 0.49 -12.00
C ILE A 26 2.72 1.51 -12.55
N HIS A 27 1.47 1.36 -12.12
CA HIS A 27 0.46 2.38 -12.32
C HIS A 27 0.41 3.27 -11.07
N TYR A 28 0.23 4.58 -11.26
CA TYR A 28 0.19 5.54 -10.16
C TYR A 28 -1.21 6.08 -9.98
N GLN A 29 -1.82 5.82 -8.82
CA GLN A 29 -3.13 6.34 -8.49
C GLN A 29 -3.01 7.64 -7.66
N PRO A 30 -3.58 8.76 -8.10
CA PRO A 30 -3.53 10.00 -7.33
C PRO A 30 -4.35 9.96 -6.04
N LYS A 31 -3.76 10.43 -4.94
CA LYS A 31 -4.46 10.73 -3.70
C LYS A 31 -4.75 12.22 -3.65
N ILE A 32 -6.05 12.55 -3.72
CA ILE A 32 -6.53 13.92 -3.81
C ILE A 32 -7.01 14.44 -2.45
N THR A 33 -6.79 15.72 -2.18
CA THR A 33 -7.39 16.41 -1.04
C THR A 33 -8.88 16.64 -1.30
N TRP A 34 -9.63 17.01 -0.25
CA TRP A 34 -11.04 17.43 -0.40
C TRP A 34 -11.22 18.65 -1.31
N ARG A 35 -10.14 19.39 -1.61
CA ARG A 35 -10.12 20.53 -2.53
C ARG A 35 -9.83 20.13 -3.98
N GLY A 36 -9.54 18.86 -4.25
CA GLY A 36 -9.19 18.35 -5.58
C GLY A 36 -7.71 18.45 -5.94
N GLU A 37 -6.84 18.81 -4.99
CA GLU A 37 -5.39 18.89 -5.21
C GLU A 37 -4.73 17.52 -5.04
N VAL A 38 -3.82 17.14 -5.93
CA VAL A 38 -3.04 15.90 -5.78
C VAL A 38 -1.99 16.10 -4.71
N ARG A 39 -2.07 15.32 -3.62
CA ARG A 39 -1.12 15.41 -2.49
C ARG A 39 0.01 14.39 -2.60
N SER A 40 -0.31 13.19 -3.05
CA SER A 40 0.62 12.08 -3.24
C SER A 40 0.05 11.09 -4.24
N LEU A 41 0.85 10.07 -4.58
CA LEU A 41 0.44 8.98 -5.46
C LEU A 41 0.54 7.65 -4.69
N GLU A 42 -0.19 6.64 -5.14
CA GLU A 42 -0.02 5.25 -4.72
C GLU A 42 0.54 4.44 -5.88
N ALA A 43 1.61 3.70 -5.63
CA ALA A 43 2.22 2.80 -6.59
C ALA A 43 1.48 1.45 -6.58
N LEU A 44 0.87 1.12 -7.70
CA LEU A 44 0.11 -0.10 -7.89
C LEU A 44 0.79 -0.94 -8.97
N VAL A 45 1.43 -2.03 -8.53
CA VAL A 45 2.08 -2.97 -9.44
C VAL A 45 1.04 -3.62 -10.37
N ARG A 46 1.39 -3.82 -11.62
CA ARG A 46 0.61 -4.56 -12.60
C ARG A 46 1.55 -5.48 -13.36
N TRP A 47 1.05 -6.62 -13.77
CA TRP A 47 1.84 -7.55 -14.57
C TRP A 47 1.33 -7.55 -16.01
N GLN A 48 2.14 -7.03 -16.92
CA GLN A 48 1.94 -7.09 -18.35
C GLN A 48 2.40 -8.44 -18.89
N SER A 49 1.57 -9.48 -18.73
CA SER A 49 1.85 -10.80 -19.25
C SER A 49 1.76 -10.80 -20.79
N PRO A 50 2.76 -11.39 -21.50
CA PRO A 50 2.66 -11.57 -22.95
C PRO A 50 1.49 -12.47 -23.36
N GLU A 51 1.08 -13.38 -22.50
CA GLU A 51 0.08 -14.42 -22.78
C GLU A 51 -1.32 -14.00 -22.32
N ARG A 52 -1.42 -13.32 -21.18
CA ARG A 52 -2.70 -13.00 -20.52
C ARG A 52 -3.03 -11.51 -20.49
N GLY A 53 -2.16 -10.66 -21.05
CA GLY A 53 -2.33 -9.21 -20.99
C GLY A 53 -2.10 -8.66 -19.58
N LEU A 54 -2.81 -7.59 -19.23
CA LEU A 54 -2.64 -6.90 -17.96
C LEU A 54 -3.33 -7.67 -16.82
N ILE A 55 -2.52 -8.24 -15.93
CA ILE A 55 -2.98 -8.99 -14.75
C ILE A 55 -2.98 -8.06 -13.52
N PRO A 56 -4.11 -7.96 -12.79
CA PRO A 56 -4.20 -7.14 -11.57
C PRO A 56 -3.48 -7.80 -10.37
N PRO A 57 -3.08 -7.02 -9.35
CA PRO A 57 -2.41 -7.53 -8.15
C PRO A 57 -3.17 -8.67 -7.46
N LEU A 58 -4.49 -8.56 -7.38
CA LEU A 58 -5.34 -9.54 -6.69
C LEU A 58 -5.17 -10.96 -7.22
N ASP A 59 -4.71 -11.13 -8.46
CA ASP A 59 -4.56 -12.44 -9.10
C ASP A 59 -3.19 -13.09 -8.81
N PHE A 60 -2.17 -12.33 -8.38
CA PHE A 60 -0.82 -12.86 -8.19
C PHE A 60 -0.15 -12.51 -6.86
N ILE A 61 -0.63 -11.52 -6.10
CA ILE A 61 -0.01 -11.10 -4.84
C ILE A 61 -0.09 -12.20 -3.78
N SER A 62 -1.25 -12.85 -3.60
CA SER A 62 -1.37 -13.96 -2.64
C SER A 62 -0.41 -15.10 -2.96
N TYR A 63 -0.24 -15.41 -4.25
CA TYR A 63 0.75 -16.39 -4.70
C TYR A 63 2.19 -15.92 -4.41
N ALA A 64 2.50 -14.66 -4.70
CA ALA A 64 3.82 -14.08 -4.43
C ALA A 64 4.15 -14.13 -2.93
N GLU A 65 3.15 -13.91 -2.07
CA GLU A 65 3.27 -14.04 -0.63
C GLU A 65 3.55 -15.47 -0.22
N GLU A 66 2.75 -16.45 -0.65
CA GLU A 66 2.97 -17.86 -0.31
C GLU A 66 4.34 -18.37 -0.77
N SER A 67 4.71 -18.10 -2.02
CA SER A 67 5.97 -18.53 -2.66
C SER A 67 7.21 -17.78 -2.18
N GLY A 68 7.04 -16.63 -1.52
CA GLY A 68 8.13 -15.75 -1.10
C GLY A 68 8.64 -14.80 -2.19
N LEU A 69 8.08 -14.88 -3.41
CA LEU A 69 8.37 -13.91 -4.48
C LEU A 69 7.92 -12.49 -4.17
N ILE A 70 7.08 -12.29 -3.15
CA ILE A 70 6.70 -10.96 -2.67
C ILE A 70 7.93 -10.14 -2.26
N VAL A 71 8.98 -10.77 -1.73
CA VAL A 71 10.20 -10.07 -1.32
C VAL A 71 10.96 -9.47 -2.51
N PRO A 72 11.40 -10.24 -3.52
CA PRO A 72 12.05 -9.67 -4.70
C PRO A 72 11.12 -8.74 -5.49
N LEU A 73 9.81 -9.01 -5.50
CA LEU A 73 8.81 -8.12 -6.11
C LEU A 73 8.78 -6.75 -5.43
N GLY A 74 8.70 -6.71 -4.09
CA GLY A 74 8.70 -5.46 -3.33
C GLY A 74 9.97 -4.65 -3.52
N ARG A 75 11.12 -5.34 -3.52
CA ARG A 75 12.41 -4.72 -3.82
C ARG A 75 12.40 -4.09 -5.21
N TRP A 76 11.91 -4.81 -6.22
CA TRP A 76 11.77 -4.27 -7.58
C TRP A 76 10.86 -3.03 -7.60
N VAL A 77 9.69 -3.10 -6.97
CA VAL A 77 8.72 -1.98 -6.89
C VAL A 77 9.35 -0.75 -6.25
N ILE A 78 9.98 -0.88 -5.07
CA ILE A 78 10.60 0.25 -4.37
C ILE A 78 11.67 0.92 -5.23
N LEU A 79 12.55 0.12 -5.83
CA LEU A 79 13.64 0.65 -6.64
C LEU A 79 13.13 1.37 -7.88
N ASP A 80 12.12 0.82 -8.55
CA ASP A 80 11.50 1.45 -9.72
C ASP A 80 10.78 2.75 -9.35
N VAL A 81 10.00 2.75 -8.26
CA VAL A 81 9.32 3.96 -7.77
C VAL A 81 10.31 5.06 -7.42
N VAL A 82 11.37 4.76 -6.68
CA VAL A 82 12.36 5.78 -6.30
C VAL A 82 13.03 6.38 -7.54
N ARG A 83 13.38 5.56 -8.53
CA ARG A 83 13.93 6.04 -9.82
C ARG A 83 12.91 6.87 -10.58
N GLN A 84 11.63 6.49 -10.57
CA GLN A 84 10.58 7.25 -11.22
C GLN A 84 10.35 8.60 -10.55
N VAL A 85 10.39 8.66 -9.21
CA VAL A 85 10.30 9.92 -8.47
C VAL A 85 11.51 10.81 -8.74
N ALA A 86 12.71 10.26 -8.87
CA ALA A 86 13.87 11.05 -9.31
C ALA A 86 13.65 11.70 -10.69
N LYS A 87 13.14 10.94 -11.67
CA LYS A 87 12.80 11.49 -13.00
C LYS A 87 11.74 12.60 -12.93
N TRP A 88 10.80 12.52 -11.99
CA TRP A 88 9.80 13.57 -11.76
C TRP A 88 10.41 14.80 -11.09
N ARG A 89 11.26 14.60 -10.08
CA ARG A 89 12.02 15.67 -9.41
C ARG A 89 12.84 16.47 -10.41
N ASP A 90 13.51 15.81 -11.35
CA ASP A 90 14.32 16.46 -12.39
C ASP A 90 13.46 17.31 -13.37
N LYS A 91 12.15 17.05 -13.42
CA LYS A 91 11.16 17.85 -14.16
C LYS A 91 10.45 18.89 -13.29
N GLY A 92 10.87 19.07 -12.04
CA GLY A 92 10.25 19.99 -11.08
C GLY A 92 8.97 19.47 -10.43
N ILE A 93 8.63 18.19 -10.61
CA ILE A 93 7.45 17.56 -9.99
C ILE A 93 7.89 16.87 -8.70
N ASN A 94 7.51 17.47 -7.57
CA ASN A 94 7.83 16.96 -6.24
C ASN A 94 6.59 16.31 -5.61
N LEU A 95 6.40 15.02 -5.89
CA LEU A 95 5.31 14.21 -5.32
C LEU A 95 5.89 13.03 -4.55
N ARG A 96 5.26 12.72 -3.41
CA ARG A 96 5.52 11.49 -2.66
C ARG A 96 4.72 10.34 -3.25
N VAL A 97 5.28 9.14 -3.21
CA VAL A 97 4.63 7.92 -3.68
C VAL A 97 4.56 6.89 -2.58
N ALA A 98 3.36 6.44 -2.24
CA ALA A 98 3.16 5.36 -1.30
C ALA A 98 3.36 3.99 -1.96
N VAL A 99 4.02 3.07 -1.26
CA VAL A 99 4.26 1.69 -1.70
C VAL A 99 3.71 0.73 -0.65
N ASN A 100 2.93 -0.25 -1.10
CA ASN A 100 2.40 -1.32 -0.27
C ASN A 100 3.50 -2.31 0.15
N ILE A 101 3.57 -2.62 1.44
CA ILE A 101 4.54 -3.55 2.01
C ILE A 101 3.82 -4.62 2.84
N SER A 102 4.09 -5.88 2.53
CA SER A 102 3.54 -7.05 3.23
C SER A 102 4.38 -7.46 4.44
N ALA A 103 3.80 -8.24 5.34
CA ALA A 103 4.46 -8.72 6.56
C ALA A 103 5.76 -9.48 6.27
N ARG A 104 5.78 -10.28 5.19
CA ARG A 104 6.97 -11.05 4.78
C ARG A 104 8.10 -10.13 4.31
N GLN A 105 7.79 -8.99 3.69
CA GLN A 105 8.78 -7.99 3.27
C GLN A 105 9.36 -7.23 4.45
N LEU A 106 8.59 -7.01 5.53
CA LEU A 106 9.09 -6.37 6.76
C LEU A 106 10.25 -7.15 7.39
N ALA A 107 10.22 -8.48 7.29
CA ALA A 107 11.29 -9.34 7.83
C ALA A 107 12.59 -9.27 7.02
N ASP A 108 12.56 -8.75 5.79
CA ASP A 108 13.68 -8.78 4.87
C ASP A 108 14.48 -7.47 4.88
N GLN A 109 15.71 -7.54 5.38
CA GLN A 109 16.62 -6.39 5.46
C GLN A 109 17.15 -5.94 4.09
N THR A 110 17.07 -6.77 3.05
CA THR A 110 17.63 -6.46 1.74
C THR A 110 16.86 -5.32 1.06
N ILE A 111 15.56 -5.19 1.34
CA ILE A 111 14.73 -4.07 0.87
C ILE A 111 15.28 -2.76 1.41
N PHE A 112 15.55 -2.69 2.71
CA PHE A 112 16.11 -1.51 3.36
C PHE A 112 17.50 -1.16 2.86
N THR A 113 18.38 -2.16 2.73
CA THR A 113 19.73 -1.95 2.18
C THR A 113 19.64 -1.41 0.76
N ALA A 114 18.80 -2.00 -0.09
CA ALA A 114 18.62 -1.55 -1.46
C ALA A 114 18.03 -0.13 -1.55
N LEU A 115 17.07 0.20 -0.68
CA LEU A 115 16.49 1.54 -0.58
C LEU A 115 17.56 2.58 -0.19
N LYS A 116 18.32 2.33 0.87
CA LYS A 116 19.39 3.25 1.30
C LYS A 116 20.41 3.49 0.20
N GLN A 117 20.81 2.43 -0.49
CA GLN A 117 21.76 2.52 -1.60
C GLN A 117 21.20 3.39 -2.74
N VAL A 118 19.97 3.16 -3.20
CA VAL A 118 19.41 3.93 -4.32
C VAL A 118 19.16 5.39 -3.94
N LEU A 119 18.81 5.68 -2.68
CA LEU A 119 18.67 7.06 -2.20
C LEU A 119 19.99 7.81 -2.25
N GLN A 120 21.10 7.16 -1.86
CA GLN A 120 22.44 7.72 -1.97
C GLN A 120 22.84 7.93 -3.43
N GLU A 121 22.63 6.94 -4.30
CA GLU A 121 22.96 7.03 -5.73
C GLU A 121 22.23 8.19 -6.43
N LEU A 122 20.99 8.48 -6.03
CA LEU A 122 20.15 9.53 -6.62
C LEU A 122 20.18 10.85 -5.84
N ASN A 123 21.05 10.96 -4.83
CA ASN A 123 21.22 12.13 -3.96
C ASN A 123 19.89 12.62 -3.36
N PHE A 124 19.12 11.73 -2.74
CA PHE A 124 17.97 12.11 -1.94
C PHE A 124 18.39 12.35 -0.49
N GLU A 125 18.09 13.54 0.04
CA GLU A 125 18.27 13.88 1.45
C GLU A 125 17.23 13.18 2.35
N TYR A 126 16.04 12.94 1.81
CA TYR A 126 14.92 12.28 2.48
C TYR A 126 14.27 11.27 1.55
N CYS A 127 13.73 10.21 2.13
CA CYS A 127 12.99 9.18 1.42
C CYS A 127 11.77 9.81 0.72
N PRO A 128 11.69 9.73 -0.62
CA PRO A 128 10.59 10.32 -1.38
C PRO A 128 9.37 9.38 -1.46
N ILE A 129 9.46 8.20 -0.87
CA ILE A 129 8.37 7.23 -0.80
C ILE A 129 7.79 7.16 0.61
N ASP A 130 6.50 6.86 0.67
CA ASP A 130 5.78 6.50 1.88
C ASP A 130 5.50 4.98 1.85
N VAL A 131 5.26 4.38 3.00
CA VAL A 131 5.01 2.94 3.13
C VAL A 131 3.61 2.69 3.66
N GLU A 132 2.95 1.72 3.06
CA GLU A 132 1.62 1.27 3.46
C GLU A 132 1.68 -0.15 4.00
N LEU A 133 1.18 -0.31 5.22
CA LEU A 133 1.15 -1.59 5.93
C LEU A 133 -0.31 -1.94 6.20
N THR A 134 -0.69 -3.19 5.99
CA THR A 134 -2.01 -3.65 6.41
C THR A 134 -2.06 -3.89 7.92
N GLU A 135 -3.27 -3.93 8.47
CA GLU A 135 -3.49 -4.23 9.89
C GLU A 135 -2.86 -5.56 10.31
N SER A 136 -2.98 -6.61 9.48
CA SER A 136 -2.39 -7.93 9.76
C SER A 136 -0.87 -7.89 9.91
N CYS A 137 -0.18 -7.04 9.14
CA CYS A 137 1.28 -6.86 9.24
C CYS A 137 1.72 -6.41 10.63
N LEU A 138 0.92 -5.58 11.30
CA LEU A 138 1.25 -5.07 12.64
C LEU A 138 1.00 -6.12 13.73
N ILE A 139 0.08 -7.06 13.51
CA ILE A 139 -0.31 -8.08 14.49
C ILE A 139 0.60 -9.31 14.42
N GLU A 140 0.98 -9.74 13.21
CA GLU A 140 1.77 -10.96 13.02
C GLU A 140 3.12 -10.92 13.75
N ASN A 141 3.78 -9.76 13.77
CA ASN A 141 5.05 -9.57 14.47
C ASN A 141 5.23 -8.09 14.86
N ASP A 142 4.74 -7.72 16.04
CA ASP A 142 4.68 -6.33 16.48
C ASP A 142 6.07 -5.69 16.72
N GLU A 143 7.02 -6.44 17.30
CA GLU A 143 8.40 -5.97 17.49
C GLU A 143 9.10 -5.69 16.16
N LEU A 144 8.96 -6.60 15.18
CA LEU A 144 9.53 -6.43 13.86
C LEU A 144 8.88 -5.25 13.13
N ALA A 145 7.55 -5.18 13.16
CA ALA A 145 6.81 -4.09 12.53
C ALA A 145 7.26 -2.73 13.10
N LEU A 146 7.36 -2.61 14.43
CA LEU A 146 7.82 -1.39 15.09
C LEU A 146 9.24 -0.99 14.64
N SER A 147 10.17 -1.94 14.61
CA SER A 147 11.55 -1.72 14.15
C SER A 147 11.58 -1.21 12.70
N VAL A 148 10.79 -1.81 11.82
CA VAL A 148 10.73 -1.45 10.40
C VAL A 148 10.11 -0.08 10.19
N ILE A 149 9.01 0.23 10.89
CA ILE A 149 8.39 1.56 10.86
C ILE A 149 9.43 2.61 11.27
N GLN A 150 10.14 2.39 12.37
CA GLN A 150 11.19 3.31 12.83
C GLN A 150 12.30 3.50 11.80
N GLN A 151 12.73 2.44 11.11
CA GLN A 151 13.74 2.54 10.06
C GLN A 151 13.26 3.38 8.86
N PHE A 152 12.00 3.23 8.44
CA PHE A 152 11.42 4.07 7.40
C PHE A 152 11.28 5.52 7.85
N SER A 153 10.79 5.76 9.07
CA SER A 153 10.67 7.11 9.63
C SER A 153 12.02 7.81 9.76
N GLN A 154 13.08 7.09 10.13
CA GLN A 154 14.45 7.63 10.18
C GLN A 154 14.97 8.07 8.80
N LEU A 155 14.49 7.44 7.73
CA LEU A 155 14.79 7.86 6.36
C LEU A 155 13.88 9.01 5.89
N GLY A 156 12.92 9.47 6.70
CA GLY A 156 11.96 10.51 6.33
C GLY A 156 10.79 10.00 5.49
N ALA A 157 10.53 8.69 5.49
CA ALA A 157 9.29 8.13 4.93
C ALA A 157 8.14 8.27 5.93
N GLN A 158 6.93 8.50 5.43
CA GLN A 158 5.72 8.36 6.25
C GLN A 158 5.24 6.91 6.21
N VAL A 159 4.65 6.46 7.30
CA VAL A 159 4.03 5.14 7.39
C VAL A 159 2.53 5.29 7.56
N HIS A 160 1.79 4.71 6.62
CA HIS A 160 0.33 4.71 6.63
C HIS A 160 -0.16 3.28 6.91
N LEU A 161 -1.21 3.17 7.73
CA LEU A 161 -1.93 1.93 7.93
C LEU A 161 -3.04 1.82 6.87
N ASP A 162 -3.08 0.71 6.14
CA ASP A 162 -4.13 0.38 5.18
C ASP A 162 -5.11 -0.67 5.70
N ASP A 163 -6.28 -0.72 5.07
CA ASP A 163 -7.38 -1.67 5.33
C ASP A 163 -7.86 -1.72 6.80
N PHE A 164 -7.74 -0.61 7.52
CA PHE A 164 -8.14 -0.56 8.93
C PHE A 164 -9.65 -0.78 9.07
N GLY A 165 -10.01 -1.71 9.97
CA GLY A 165 -11.41 -2.08 10.26
C GLY A 165 -11.83 -3.42 9.66
N THR A 166 -10.93 -4.11 8.97
CA THR A 166 -11.12 -5.50 8.48
C THR A 166 -10.67 -6.55 9.50
N GLY A 167 -9.89 -6.16 10.52
CA GLY A 167 -9.39 -7.03 11.59
C GLY A 167 -9.89 -6.68 13.00
N TYR A 168 -9.24 -7.27 14.01
CA TYR A 168 -9.60 -7.15 15.44
C TYR A 168 -8.77 -6.09 16.20
N SER A 169 -7.96 -5.27 15.53
CA SER A 169 -7.15 -4.27 16.22
C SER A 169 -8.01 -3.13 16.74
N SER A 170 -7.90 -2.86 18.04
CA SER A 170 -8.46 -1.63 18.59
C SER A 170 -7.54 -0.44 18.27
N LEU A 171 -8.12 0.75 18.15
CA LEU A 171 -7.34 2.00 18.06
C LEU A 171 -6.29 2.11 19.19
N SER A 172 -6.60 1.57 20.37
CA SER A 172 -5.67 1.52 21.50
C SER A 172 -4.43 0.67 21.23
N GLN A 173 -4.55 -0.42 20.46
CA GLN A 173 -3.41 -1.23 20.04
C GLN A 173 -2.59 -0.55 18.94
N LEU A 174 -3.21 0.29 18.10
CA LEU A 174 -2.50 1.07 17.10
C LEU A 174 -1.71 2.24 17.69
N ALA A 175 -2.16 2.78 18.82
CA ALA A 175 -1.50 3.92 19.48
C ALA A 175 -0.03 3.66 19.90
N ARG A 176 0.42 2.40 19.93
CA ARG A 176 1.82 2.05 20.20
C ARG A 176 2.74 2.16 18.98
N PHE A 177 2.18 2.19 17.77
CA PHE A 177 2.95 2.29 16.54
C PHE A 177 3.05 3.76 16.09
N PRO A 178 4.24 4.25 15.71
CA PRO A 178 4.42 5.61 15.21
C PRO A 178 3.98 5.71 13.74
N ILE A 179 2.68 5.56 13.50
CA ILE A 179 2.06 5.71 12.18
C ILE A 179 1.61 7.16 11.94
N ASP A 180 1.76 7.63 10.71
CA ASP A 180 1.44 9.01 10.31
C ASP A 180 -0.01 9.17 9.83
N ALA A 181 -0.61 8.10 9.31
CA ALA A 181 -1.97 8.11 8.79
C ALA A 181 -2.62 6.73 8.90
N ILE A 182 -3.96 6.72 8.96
CA ILE A 182 -4.80 5.53 8.86
C ILE A 182 -5.73 5.73 7.67
N LYS A 183 -5.71 4.79 6.72
CA LYS A 183 -6.71 4.65 5.67
C LYS A 183 -7.82 3.74 6.18
N LEU A 184 -9.06 4.14 5.94
CA LEU A 184 -10.23 3.34 6.26
C LEU A 184 -10.58 2.47 5.06
N ASP A 185 -10.83 1.18 5.30
CA ASP A 185 -11.27 0.27 4.25
C ASP A 185 -12.61 0.70 3.63
N GLN A 186 -12.80 0.36 2.36
CA GLN A 186 -14.01 0.68 1.60
C GLN A 186 -15.28 0.10 2.26
N VAL A 187 -15.21 -1.10 2.84
CA VAL A 187 -16.37 -1.73 3.52
C VAL A 187 -16.79 -0.90 4.72
N LEU A 188 -15.83 -0.38 5.49
CA LEU A 188 -16.13 0.50 6.62
C LEU A 188 -16.78 1.81 6.16
N PHE A 189 -16.29 2.38 5.06
CA PHE A 189 -16.91 3.56 4.44
C PHE A 189 -18.35 3.28 3.96
N GLU A 190 -18.59 2.13 3.34
CA GLU A 190 -19.93 1.69 2.92
C GLU A 190 -20.87 1.50 4.11
N ILE A 191 -20.39 0.96 5.24
CA ILE A 191 -21.19 0.83 6.47
C ILE A 191 -21.61 2.22 7.00
N PHE A 192 -20.69 3.18 7.05
CA PHE A 192 -21.01 4.52 7.54
C PHE A 192 -22.02 5.24 6.64
N THR A 193 -21.86 5.15 5.33
CA THR A 193 -22.78 5.78 4.36
C THR A 193 -24.16 5.11 4.35
N ASN A 194 -24.23 3.78 4.51
CA ASN A 194 -25.50 3.06 4.59
C ASN A 194 -26.24 3.26 5.92
N ASN A 195 -25.54 3.50 7.03
CA ASN A 195 -26.19 3.80 8.31
C ASN A 195 -26.66 5.26 8.42
N LEU A 196 -25.97 6.20 7.78
CA LEU A 196 -26.39 7.61 7.72
C LEU A 196 -27.66 7.82 6.88
N SER A 197 -27.92 6.96 5.88
CA SER A 197 -29.16 7.03 5.09
C SER A 197 -30.39 6.47 5.84
N ARG A 198 -30.19 5.63 6.86
CA ARG A 198 -31.27 5.06 7.69
C ARG A 198 -31.69 5.92 8.88
N SER A 199 -30.90 6.93 9.28
CA SER A 199 -31.25 7.87 10.35
C SER A 199 -32.02 9.09 9.81
N HIS A 200 -33.13 8.86 9.10
CA HIS A 200 -34.14 9.91 8.92
C HIS A 200 -34.85 10.15 10.27
N TRP A 201 -34.36 11.17 10.97
CA TRP A 201 -35.00 11.99 12.00
C TRP A 201 -36.51 11.74 12.24
N SER A 202 -36.84 10.86 13.19
CA SER A 202 -38.16 10.88 13.86
C SER A 202 -38.07 11.79 15.09
N GLY A 203 -38.12 13.11 14.89
CA GLY A 203 -37.91 14.10 15.95
C GLY A 203 -38.80 15.33 15.84
N ARG A 204 -40.03 15.21 16.35
CA ARG A 204 -40.91 16.27 16.91
C ARG A 204 -41.26 17.48 16.03
N SER A 205 -42.45 17.43 15.41
CA SER A 205 -43.25 18.61 15.06
C SER A 205 -44.37 18.78 16.10
N SER A 206 -44.15 19.60 17.13
CA SER A 206 -45.24 20.10 17.97
C SER A 206 -44.84 21.34 18.78
N LEU A 207 -44.49 22.44 18.14
CA LEU A 207 -44.39 23.75 18.80
C LEU A 207 -44.64 24.85 17.78
N TRP A 208 -45.89 25.32 17.65
CA TRP A 208 -46.26 26.73 17.38
C TRP A 208 -47.76 26.90 17.74
N PRO A 209 -48.13 27.87 18.60
CA PRO A 209 -49.54 28.18 18.88
C PRO A 209 -50.13 29.05 17.77
N ARG A 210 -51.39 28.77 17.41
CA ARG A 210 -52.19 29.58 16.48
C ARG A 210 -52.62 30.89 17.15
N HIS A 211 -52.38 32.00 16.47
CA HIS A 211 -53.25 33.17 16.49
C HIS A 211 -53.87 33.31 15.11
#